data_AF-A0A6P9AYT8-F1
#
_entry.id   AF-A0A6P9AYT8-F1
#
_cell.length_a   1.000
_cell.length_b   1.000
_cell.length_c   1.000
_cell.angle_alpha   90.00
_cell.angle_beta   90.00
_cell.angle_gamma   90.00
#
_symmetry.space_group_name_H-M   'P 1'
#
loop_
_entity.id
_entity.type
_entity.pdbx_description
1 polymer ?
#
loop_
_entity_poly.entity_id
_entity_poly.type
_entity_poly.pdbx_seq_one_letter_code
_entity_poly.pdbx_strand_id
1 'polypeptide(L)'
;MPAKPESSFNVLEIRALNPLNHNQILVETEKANYNLKFPTPESAGQMTRHVNSALAKIFPNPASVCLIRHGNVETPETSRDVSPNSESSNSTIHSICGGFSETYAALCDYNGQSCREEVQWDVDTIYHSEDNREFNLLDFSHLESRDLALIVAALAYNQWFTKLYCKDLRLVGSFHCS
;
A
#
# COMPACT_ATOMS: atom_id res chain seq x y z
N MET A 1 20.81 -21.88 16.85
CA MET A 1 20.82 -20.63 17.64
C MET A 1 19.58 -19.84 17.28
N PRO A 2 18.71 -19.43 18.23
CA PRO A 2 17.62 -18.52 17.91
C PRO A 2 18.20 -17.11 17.73
N ALA A 3 18.07 -16.56 16.52
CA ALA A 3 18.46 -15.18 16.23
C ALA A 3 17.37 -14.24 16.76
N LYS A 4 17.74 -13.30 17.63
CA LYS A 4 16.85 -12.19 18.02
C LYS A 4 16.99 -11.09 16.96
N PRO A 5 15.90 -10.58 16.37
CA PRO A 5 15.99 -9.43 15.48
C PRO A 5 16.47 -8.21 16.28
N GLU A 6 17.53 -7.56 15.81
CA GLU A 6 18.05 -6.33 16.43
C GLU A 6 17.13 -5.13 16.15
N SER A 7 16.42 -5.14 15.01
CA SER A 7 15.40 -4.14 14.66
C SER A 7 14.46 -4.65 13.56
N SER A 8 13.27 -4.07 13.48
CA SER A 8 12.26 -4.32 12.44
C SER A 8 11.45 -3.05 12.19
N PHE A 9 10.97 -2.89 10.96
CA PHE A 9 10.05 -1.83 10.56
C PHE A 9 9.03 -2.41 9.57
N ASN A 10 7.84 -1.82 9.50
CA ASN A 10 6.83 -2.14 8.51
C ASN A 10 7.16 -1.42 7.19
N VAL A 11 6.86 -2.05 6.05
CA VAL A 11 7.14 -1.49 4.72
C VAL A 11 6.46 -0.15 4.46
N LEU A 12 5.30 0.08 5.09
CA LEU A 12 4.55 1.34 5.03
C LEU A 12 5.20 2.47 5.84
N GLU A 13 6.11 2.15 6.77
CA GLU A 13 6.90 3.18 7.48
C GLU A 13 8.00 3.78 6.59
N ILE A 14 8.36 3.14 5.47
CA ILE A 14 9.46 3.57 4.60
C ILE A 14 9.04 4.83 3.83
N ARG A 15 9.74 5.93 4.10
CA ARG A 15 9.56 7.21 3.39
C ARG A 15 10.46 7.31 2.17
N ALA A 16 11.67 6.77 2.27
CA ALA A 16 12.65 6.77 1.17
C ALA A 16 13.65 5.62 1.29
N LEU A 17 14.13 5.18 0.14
CA LEU A 17 15.26 4.25 -0.01
C LEU A 17 16.38 4.98 -0.75
N ASN A 18 17.39 5.45 -0.02
CA ASN A 18 18.50 6.20 -0.59
C ASN A 18 19.73 5.29 -0.73
N PRO A 19 20.15 4.93 -1.96
CA PRO A 19 21.40 4.21 -2.14
C PRO A 19 22.57 5.13 -1.80
N LEU A 20 23.36 4.77 -0.78
CA LEU A 20 24.53 5.55 -0.37
C LEU A 20 25.76 5.17 -1.18
N ASN A 21 25.93 3.87 -1.44
CA ASN A 21 27.01 3.27 -2.22
C ASN A 21 26.49 1.99 -2.89
N HIS A 22 27.28 1.36 -3.76
CA HIS A 22 26.93 0.12 -4.47
C HIS A 22 26.37 -0.98 -3.55
N ASN A 23 26.84 -1.08 -2.31
CA ASN A 23 26.45 -2.13 -1.36
C ASN A 23 25.78 -1.57 -0.08
N GLN A 24 25.32 -0.32 -0.09
CA GLN A 24 24.72 0.31 1.09
C GLN A 24 23.46 1.10 0.73
N ILE A 25 22.39 0.86 1.48
CA ILE A 25 21.13 1.57 1.34
C ILE A 25 20.73 2.15 2.70
N LEU A 26 20.41 3.44 2.69
CA LEU A 26 19.77 4.12 3.80
C LEU A 26 18.25 4.01 3.63
N VAL A 27 17.61 3.33 4.58
CA VAL A 27 16.15 3.25 4.68
C VAL A 27 15.71 4.34 5.66
N GLU A 28 14.99 5.34 5.16
CA GLU A 28 14.41 6.38 6.00
C GLU A 28 12.98 5.97 6.36
N THR A 29 12.68 5.85 7.64
CA THR A 29 11.32 5.61 8.13
C THR A 29 10.78 6.80 8.92
N GLU A 30 9.50 6.78 9.29
CA GLU A 30 8.94 7.81 10.17
C GLU A 30 9.64 7.89 11.54
N LYS A 31 10.13 6.76 12.04
CA LYS A 31 10.66 6.64 13.41
C LYS A 31 12.18 6.67 13.47
N ALA A 32 12.86 6.18 12.45
CA ALA A 32 14.31 6.03 12.45
C ALA A 32 14.89 5.87 11.03
N ASN A 33 16.20 6.01 10.92
CA ASN A 33 16.95 5.74 9.70
C ASN A 33 17.81 4.48 9.90
N TYR A 34 17.75 3.55 8.95
CA TYR A 34 18.50 2.29 8.98
C TYR A 34 19.54 2.26 7.87
N ASN A 35 20.81 2.13 8.24
CA ASN A 35 21.89 1.95 7.27
C ASN A 35 22.14 0.45 7.06
N LEU A 36 21.65 -0.08 5.95
CA LEU A 36 21.78 -1.49 5.60
C LEU A 36 22.98 -1.70 4.68
N LYS A 37 23.90 -2.56 5.09
CA LYS A 37 25.07 -2.96 4.30
C LYS A 37 24.89 -4.37 3.77
N PHE A 38 25.08 -4.52 2.47
CA PHE A 38 24.86 -5.75 1.73
C PHE A 38 26.17 -6.40 1.31
N PRO A 39 26.20 -7.74 1.18
CA PRO A 39 27.39 -8.44 0.71
C PRO A 39 27.73 -8.07 -0.74
N THR A 40 26.72 -7.87 -1.60
CA THR A 40 26.89 -7.57 -3.02
C THR A 40 25.94 -6.45 -3.49
N PRO A 41 26.29 -5.70 -4.55
CA PRO A 41 25.40 -4.69 -5.10
C PRO A 41 24.10 -5.28 -5.66
N GLU A 42 24.15 -6.52 -6.18
CA GLU A 42 22.94 -7.21 -6.64
C GLU A 42 21.96 -7.47 -5.49
N SER A 43 22.45 -7.84 -4.30
CA SER A 43 21.57 -8.07 -3.14
C SER A 43 20.92 -6.77 -2.64
N ALA A 44 21.63 -5.64 -2.69
CA ALA A 44 21.06 -4.33 -2.42
C ALA A 44 19.95 -3.98 -3.43
N GLY A 45 20.21 -4.20 -4.72
CA GLY A 45 19.23 -4.00 -5.78
C GLY A 45 18.00 -4.92 -5.68
N GLN A 46 18.20 -6.18 -5.27
CA GLN A 46 17.11 -7.12 -5.01
C GLN A 46 16.21 -6.62 -3.88
N MET A 47 16.79 -6.16 -2.76
CA MET A 47 15.99 -5.61 -1.66
C MET A 47 15.09 -4.45 -2.12
N THR A 48 15.64 -3.47 -2.84
CA THR A 48 14.84 -2.34 -3.36
C THR A 48 13.70 -2.81 -4.26
N ARG A 49 13.96 -3.78 -5.16
CA ARG A 49 12.90 -4.36 -6.01
C ARG A 49 11.85 -5.08 -5.19
N HIS A 50 12.24 -5.81 -4.14
CA HIS A 50 11.31 -6.51 -3.25
C HIS A 50 10.41 -5.53 -2.49
N VAL A 51 10.98 -4.44 -1.95
CA VAL A 51 10.20 -3.38 -1.28
C VAL A 51 9.22 -2.74 -2.25
N ASN A 52 9.69 -2.33 -3.43
CA ASN A 52 8.83 -1.73 -4.46
C ASN A 52 7.74 -2.70 -4.93
N SER A 53 8.06 -4.00 -5.08
CA SER A 53 7.07 -5.01 -5.45
C SER A 53 6.04 -5.24 -4.35
N ALA A 54 6.44 -5.21 -3.08
CA ALA A 54 5.50 -5.31 -1.96
C ALA A 54 4.56 -4.09 -1.94
N LEU A 55 5.11 -2.88 -2.06
CA LEU A 55 4.32 -1.66 -2.13
C LEU A 55 3.37 -1.63 -3.32
N ALA A 56 3.81 -2.07 -4.51
CA ALA A 56 2.97 -2.14 -5.70
C ALA A 56 1.85 -3.18 -5.58
N LYS A 57 2.01 -4.22 -4.76
CA LYS A 57 0.93 -5.17 -4.46
C LYS A 57 -0.10 -4.58 -3.51
N ILE A 58 0.35 -3.85 -2.49
CA ILE A 58 -0.51 -3.20 -1.50
C ILE A 58 -1.27 -2.04 -2.15
N PHE A 59 -0.58 -1.24 -2.97
CA PHE A 59 -1.14 -0.09 -3.65
C PHE A 59 -0.93 -0.23 -5.16
N PRO A 60 -1.87 -0.88 -5.86
CA PRO A 60 -1.72 -1.18 -7.29
C PRO A 60 -1.65 0.06 -8.20
N ASN A 61 -1.97 1.25 -7.68
CA ASN A 61 -1.76 2.51 -8.39
C ASN A 61 -0.67 3.36 -7.71
N PRO A 62 0.49 3.61 -8.34
CA PRO A 62 1.54 4.43 -7.76
C PRO A 62 1.16 5.90 -7.59
N ALA A 63 0.13 6.40 -8.29
CA ALA A 63 -0.36 7.77 -8.11
C ALA A 63 -1.03 8.00 -6.75
N SER A 64 -1.59 6.95 -6.12
CA SER A 64 -2.13 7.02 -4.76
C SER A 64 -1.05 6.88 -3.68
N VAL A 65 0.19 6.54 -4.05
CA VAL A 65 1.39 6.42 -3.18
C VAL A 65 2.41 7.53 -3.47
N CYS A 66 1.96 8.74 -3.80
CA CYS A 66 2.87 9.89 -4.03
C CYS A 66 3.59 10.38 -2.75
N LEU A 67 3.69 9.54 -1.71
CA LEU A 67 4.36 9.84 -0.43
C LEU A 67 5.74 9.17 -0.29
N ILE A 68 6.07 8.16 -1.09
CA ILE A 68 7.42 7.59 -1.13
C ILE A 68 8.21 8.34 -2.20
N ARG A 69 8.57 9.58 -1.85
CA ARG A 69 9.23 10.53 -2.75
C ARG A 69 10.50 9.90 -3.31
N HIS A 70 10.50 9.72 -4.62
CA HIS A 70 11.70 9.59 -5.44
C HIS A 70 12.72 10.65 -5.01
N GLY A 71 13.86 10.19 -4.50
CA GLY A 71 15.09 10.98 -4.49
C GLY A 71 15.44 11.35 -5.93
N ASN A 72 15.50 12.66 -6.15
CA ASN A 72 15.81 13.38 -7.38
C ASN A 72 16.70 12.66 -8.42
N VAL A 73 16.22 12.54 -9.66
CA VAL A 73 17.03 12.72 -10.88
C VAL A 73 16.21 13.55 -11.87
N GLU A 74 16.34 14.87 -11.76
CA GLU A 74 16.04 15.83 -12.83
C GLU A 74 17.06 15.68 -13.97
N THR A 75 16.59 15.42 -15.20
CA THR A 75 17.26 15.89 -16.43
C THR A 75 16.22 16.29 -17.48
N PRO A 76 16.51 17.27 -18.35
CA PRO A 76 15.50 18.17 -18.90
C PRO A 76 14.89 17.74 -20.24
N GLU A 77 13.65 18.22 -20.43
CA GLU A 77 12.81 18.40 -21.62
C GLU A 77 13.29 17.88 -22.98
N THR A 78 12.47 17.04 -23.63
CA THR A 78 12.22 17.14 -25.07
C THR A 78 10.78 16.75 -25.38
N SER A 79 10.00 17.75 -25.75
CA SER A 79 8.67 17.67 -26.35
C SER A 79 8.65 16.81 -27.61
N ARG A 80 7.76 15.80 -27.67
CA ARG A 80 7.11 15.35 -28.92
C ARG A 80 5.69 14.85 -28.63
N ASP A 81 4.74 15.65 -29.09
CA ASP A 81 3.36 15.30 -29.39
C ASP A 81 3.32 14.16 -30.42
N VAL A 82 2.73 13.01 -30.07
CA VAL A 82 1.91 12.13 -30.93
C VAL A 82 1.06 11.21 -30.02
N SER A 83 -0.26 11.40 -29.99
CA SER A 83 -1.23 10.33 -29.70
C SER A 83 -1.65 9.66 -31.03
N PRO A 84 -2.33 8.50 -31.08
CA PRO A 84 -2.80 7.60 -30.02
C PRO A 84 -2.39 6.11 -30.27
N ASN A 85 -2.77 5.21 -29.35
CA ASN A 85 -2.75 3.75 -29.49
C ASN A 85 -1.42 3.02 -29.22
N SER A 86 -1.22 2.67 -27.96
CA SER A 86 -0.45 1.47 -27.56
C SER A 86 -1.08 0.85 -26.32
N GLU A 87 -2.29 0.31 -26.50
CA GLU A 87 -2.78 -0.76 -25.62
C GLU A 87 -1.89 -1.98 -25.85
N SER A 88 -0.84 -2.15 -25.06
CA SER A 88 -0.27 -3.45 -24.68
C SER A 88 1.02 -3.26 -23.88
N SER A 89 0.92 -3.42 -22.56
CA SER A 89 2.03 -3.88 -21.73
C SER A 89 1.48 -4.58 -20.48
N ASN A 90 1.01 -5.81 -20.70
CA ASN A 90 1.15 -7.00 -19.87
C ASN A 90 1.02 -6.91 -18.33
N SER A 91 -0.05 -7.58 -17.86
CA SER A 91 -0.18 -8.27 -16.56
C SER A 91 -0.22 -7.43 -15.29
N THR A 92 -1.23 -6.58 -15.15
CA THR A 92 -1.92 -6.51 -13.87
C THR A 92 -2.76 -7.78 -13.78
N ILE A 93 -2.33 -8.76 -12.99
CA ILE A 93 -3.27 -9.75 -12.45
C ILE A 93 -4.44 -8.92 -11.93
N HIS A 94 -5.64 -9.13 -12.46
CA HIS A 94 -6.81 -8.34 -12.07
C HIS A 94 -7.05 -8.63 -10.59
N SER A 95 -6.52 -7.77 -9.71
CA SER A 95 -6.62 -7.96 -8.28
C SER A 95 -8.10 -7.86 -7.91
N ILE A 96 -8.59 -8.82 -7.14
CA ILE A 96 -9.98 -8.89 -6.71
C ILE A 96 -10.35 -7.55 -6.06
N CYS A 97 -11.46 -6.96 -6.53
CA CYS A 97 -11.93 -5.64 -6.10
C CYS A 97 -10.83 -4.56 -6.03
N GLY A 98 -9.89 -4.54 -6.98
CA GLY A 98 -8.81 -3.55 -7.03
C GLY A 98 -7.77 -3.67 -5.92
N GLY A 99 -7.60 -4.86 -5.32
CA GLY A 99 -6.58 -5.12 -4.30
C GLY A 99 -6.96 -4.57 -2.93
N PHE A 100 -8.26 -4.41 -2.67
CA PHE A 100 -8.75 -3.91 -1.39
C PHE A 100 -8.25 -4.76 -0.22
N SER A 101 -8.35 -6.09 -0.33
CA SER A 101 -7.97 -7.03 0.72
C SER A 101 -6.48 -6.94 1.07
N GLU A 102 -5.60 -6.84 0.09
CA GLU A 102 -4.16 -6.60 0.32
C GLU A 102 -3.89 -5.25 0.99
N THR A 103 -4.58 -4.19 0.54
CA THR A 103 -4.45 -2.85 1.13
C THR A 103 -4.88 -2.84 2.59
N TYR A 104 -6.05 -3.41 2.87
CA TYR A 104 -6.63 -3.48 4.19
C TYR A 104 -5.75 -4.30 5.14
N ALA A 105 -5.25 -5.45 4.70
CA ALA A 105 -4.37 -6.27 5.51
C ALA A 105 -3.07 -5.56 5.88
N ALA A 106 -2.46 -4.85 4.93
CA ALA A 106 -1.24 -4.07 5.18
C ALA A 106 -1.47 -2.92 6.16
N LEU A 107 -2.62 -2.23 6.06
CA LEU A 107 -2.98 -1.15 6.98
C LEU A 107 -3.28 -1.68 8.38
N CYS A 108 -3.95 -2.82 8.52
CA CYS A 108 -4.16 -3.47 9.80
C CYS A 108 -2.84 -3.84 10.48
N ASP A 109 -1.92 -4.49 9.75
CA ASP A 109 -0.58 -4.84 10.25
C ASP A 109 0.20 -3.60 10.71
N TYR A 110 0.19 -2.54 9.90
CA TYR A 110 0.83 -1.27 10.25
C TYR A 110 0.29 -0.64 11.53
N ASN A 111 -1.02 -0.75 11.76
CA ASN A 111 -1.68 -0.22 12.95
C ASN A 111 -1.67 -1.19 14.14
N GLY A 112 -1.03 -2.37 14.01
CA GLY A 112 -1.01 -3.39 15.06
C GLY A 112 -2.39 -3.96 15.38
N GLN A 113 -3.32 -3.93 14.42
CA GLN A 113 -4.68 -4.43 14.57
C GLN A 113 -4.86 -5.74 13.80
N SER A 114 -5.69 -6.63 14.34
CA SER A 114 -6.03 -7.89 13.67
C SER A 114 -7.02 -7.61 12.53
N CYS A 115 -6.67 -8.02 11.31
CA CYS A 115 -7.57 -7.95 10.17
C CYS A 115 -8.85 -8.73 10.45
N ARG A 116 -9.99 -8.17 10.08
CA ARG A 116 -11.28 -8.87 10.14
C ARG A 116 -11.44 -9.74 8.90
N GLU A 117 -11.40 -11.05 9.08
CA GLU A 117 -11.56 -12.02 7.99
C GLU A 117 -12.89 -11.86 7.25
N GLU A 118 -13.96 -11.48 7.97
CA GLU A 118 -15.28 -11.25 7.38
C GLU A 118 -15.27 -10.12 6.34
N VAL A 119 -14.48 -9.06 6.57
CA VAL A 119 -14.35 -7.94 5.62
C VAL A 119 -13.68 -8.40 4.34
N GLN A 120 -12.57 -9.15 4.46
CA GLN A 120 -11.86 -9.68 3.29
C GLN A 120 -12.73 -10.68 2.54
N TRP A 121 -13.42 -11.56 3.26
CA TRP A 121 -14.28 -12.57 2.66
C TRP A 121 -15.46 -11.95 1.90
N ASP A 122 -16.15 -10.97 2.50
CA ASP A 122 -17.25 -10.25 1.85
C ASP A 122 -16.77 -9.53 0.59
N VAL A 123 -15.62 -8.86 0.64
CA VAL A 123 -15.08 -8.14 -0.53
C VAL A 123 -14.66 -9.12 -1.63
N ASP A 124 -13.90 -10.15 -1.28
CA ASP A 124 -13.33 -11.06 -2.27
C ASP A 124 -14.36 -12.02 -2.86
N THR A 125 -15.46 -12.27 -2.13
CA THR A 125 -16.51 -13.21 -2.53
C THR A 125 -17.77 -12.48 -2.98
N ILE A 126 -18.42 -11.74 -2.10
CA ILE A 126 -19.74 -11.13 -2.37
C ILE A 126 -19.58 -9.96 -3.34
N TYR A 127 -18.86 -8.90 -2.94
CA TYR A 127 -18.70 -7.68 -3.75
C TYR A 127 -18.07 -7.97 -5.11
N HIS A 128 -17.08 -8.87 -5.15
CA HIS A 128 -16.47 -9.29 -6.41
C HIS A 128 -17.45 -10.06 -7.31
N SER A 129 -18.21 -11.02 -6.75
CA SER A 129 -19.16 -11.81 -7.54
C SER A 129 -20.33 -10.99 -8.09
N GLU A 130 -20.74 -9.94 -7.38
CA GLU A 130 -21.81 -9.03 -7.78
C GLU A 130 -21.33 -7.87 -8.68
N ASP A 131 -20.02 -7.77 -8.96
CA ASP A 131 -19.38 -6.60 -9.59
C ASP A 131 -19.79 -5.27 -8.93
N ASN A 132 -20.08 -5.29 -7.63
CA ASN A 132 -20.61 -4.14 -6.93
C ASN A 132 -19.49 -3.11 -6.69
N ARG A 133 -19.74 -1.87 -7.16
CA ARG A 133 -18.80 -0.74 -7.06
C ARG A 133 -19.16 0.25 -5.96
N GLU A 134 -20.24 0.00 -5.23
CA GLU A 134 -20.68 0.79 -4.08
C GLU A 134 -20.43 0.01 -2.80
N PHE A 135 -19.43 0.45 -2.02
CA PHE A 135 -19.12 -0.16 -0.73
C PHE A 135 -20.12 0.32 0.32
N ASN A 136 -20.86 -0.59 0.95
CA ASN A 136 -21.79 -0.25 2.01
C ASN A 136 -21.12 -0.46 3.38
N LEU A 137 -20.77 0.64 4.05
CA LEU A 137 -20.12 0.58 5.36
C LEU A 137 -21.06 0.04 6.46
N LEU A 138 -22.37 0.04 6.23
CA LEU A 138 -23.34 -0.51 7.20
C LEU A 138 -23.26 -2.02 7.31
N ASP A 139 -22.80 -2.72 6.27
CA ASP A 139 -22.62 -4.18 6.29
C ASP A 139 -21.63 -4.58 7.39
N PHE A 140 -20.74 -3.66 7.78
CA PHE A 140 -19.73 -3.84 8.81
C PHE A 140 -19.99 -3.04 10.08
N SER A 141 -21.19 -2.49 10.26
CA SER A 141 -21.54 -1.58 11.37
C SER A 141 -21.43 -2.19 12.77
N HIS A 142 -21.40 -3.53 12.87
CA HIS A 142 -21.16 -4.27 14.11
C HIS A 142 -19.70 -4.25 14.55
N LEU A 143 -18.76 -3.91 13.66
CA LEU A 143 -17.34 -3.80 13.97
C LEU A 143 -17.03 -2.58 14.83
N GLU A 144 -15.86 -2.60 15.46
CA GLU A 144 -15.41 -1.44 16.24
C GLU A 144 -15.07 -0.26 15.33
N SER A 145 -15.13 0.97 15.87
CA SER A 145 -14.82 2.18 15.09
C SER A 145 -13.39 2.16 14.50
N ARG A 146 -12.46 1.45 15.13
CA ARG A 146 -11.08 1.29 14.65
C ARG A 146 -11.00 0.37 13.42
N ASP A 147 -11.77 -0.70 13.40
CA ASP A 147 -11.87 -1.59 12.24
C ASP A 147 -12.48 -0.83 11.05
N LEU A 148 -13.58 -0.12 11.29
CA LEU A 148 -14.25 0.72 10.29
C LEU A 148 -13.33 1.82 9.73
N ALA A 149 -12.53 2.44 10.59
CA ALA A 149 -11.52 3.40 10.20
C ALA A 149 -10.49 2.81 9.22
N LEU A 150 -10.02 1.58 9.46
CA LEU A 150 -9.08 0.89 8.58
C LEU A 150 -9.70 0.48 7.25
N ILE A 151 -10.98 0.07 7.26
CA ILE A 151 -11.76 -0.18 6.03
C ILE A 151 -11.80 1.09 5.17
N VAL A 152 -12.19 2.21 5.78
CA VAL A 152 -12.26 3.51 5.07
C VAL A 152 -10.88 3.95 4.57
N ALA A 153 -9.83 3.74 5.37
CA ALA A 153 -8.46 4.03 4.94
C ALA A 153 -8.05 3.19 3.71
N ALA A 154 -8.38 1.89 3.68
CA ALA A 154 -8.12 1.04 2.52
C ALA A 154 -8.91 1.49 1.28
N LEU A 155 -10.16 1.92 1.44
CA LEU A 155 -10.98 2.46 0.35
C LEU A 155 -10.36 3.71 -0.28
N ALA A 156 -9.65 4.55 0.49
CA ALA A 156 -9.01 5.76 -0.05
C ALA A 156 -7.92 5.46 -1.09
N TYR A 157 -7.29 4.29 -1.03
CA TYR A 157 -6.29 3.83 -2.01
C TYR A 157 -6.87 2.92 -3.08
N ASN A 158 -8.11 2.49 -2.92
CA ASN A 158 -8.79 1.59 -3.84
C ASN A 158 -9.39 2.37 -5.02
N GLN A 159 -9.33 1.80 -6.23
CA GLN A 159 -9.90 2.39 -7.45
C GLN A 159 -11.07 1.57 -8.00
N TRP A 160 -11.40 0.44 -7.38
CA TRP A 160 -12.50 -0.42 -7.78
C TRP A 160 -13.83 0.11 -7.25
N PHE A 161 -13.88 0.44 -5.96
CA PHE A 161 -15.03 1.07 -5.33
C PHE A 161 -15.09 2.54 -5.73
N THR A 162 -16.22 2.94 -6.27
CA THR A 162 -16.46 4.31 -6.78
C THR A 162 -17.46 5.08 -5.92
N LYS A 163 -18.16 4.37 -5.03
CA LYS A 163 -19.14 4.94 -4.10
C LYS A 163 -18.97 4.30 -2.73
N LEU A 164 -19.25 5.09 -1.70
CA LEU A 164 -19.29 4.68 -0.30
C LEU A 164 -20.66 5.06 0.25
N TYR A 165 -21.44 4.07 0.66
CA TYR A 165 -22.69 4.29 1.37
C TYR A 165 -22.45 4.18 2.89
N CYS A 166 -22.85 5.20 3.63
CA CYS A 166 -22.71 5.29 5.07
C CYS A 166 -23.87 6.13 5.63
N LYS A 167 -24.56 5.61 6.65
CA LYS A 167 -25.68 6.30 7.29
C LYS A 167 -25.61 6.11 8.81
N ASP A 168 -25.76 7.19 9.58
CA ASP A 168 -25.83 7.16 11.05
C ASP A 168 -24.62 6.51 11.78
N LEU A 169 -23.49 6.28 11.10
CA LEU A 169 -22.26 5.77 11.71
C LEU A 169 -21.44 6.90 12.34
N ARG A 170 -20.99 6.70 13.57
CA ARG A 170 -20.03 7.59 14.25
C ARG A 170 -18.63 6.97 14.21
N LEU A 171 -17.82 7.46 13.28
CA LEU A 171 -16.38 7.17 13.26
C LEU A 171 -15.71 8.07 14.31
N VAL A 172 -15.32 7.49 15.44
CA VAL A 172 -14.53 8.20 16.46
C VAL A 172 -13.08 7.75 16.30
N GLY A 173 -12.25 8.59 15.68
CA GLY A 173 -10.84 8.30 15.45
C GLY A 173 -9.97 9.54 15.60
N SER A 174 -8.99 9.48 16.50
CA SER A 174 -7.84 10.38 16.49
C SER A 174 -6.80 9.77 15.55
N PHE A 175 -6.89 10.06 14.25
CA PHE A 175 -5.82 9.71 13.31
C PHE A 175 -4.69 10.70 13.52
N HIS A 176 -3.60 10.27 14.13
CA HIS A 176 -2.36 11.02 14.09
C HIS A 176 -1.71 10.76 12.74
N CYS A 177 -2.04 11.58 11.74
CA CYS A 177 -1.27 11.64 10.51
C CYS A 177 0.05 12.31 10.89
N SER A 178 1.13 11.53 10.96
CA SER A 178 2.48 11.99 11.33
C SER A 178 3.28 12.39 10.08
#